data_AF-A0A351SQZ5-F1
#
_entry.id   AF-A0A351SQZ5-F1
#
_cell.length_a   1.000
_cell.length_b   1.000
_cell.length_c   1.000
_cell.angle_alpha   90.00
_cell.angle_beta   90.00
_cell.angle_gamma   90.00
#
_symmetry.space_group_name_H-M   'P 1'
#
loop_
_entity.id
_entity.type
_entity.pdbx_description
1 polymer ?
#
loop_
_entity_poly.entity_id
_entity_poly.type
_entity_poly.pdbx_seq_one_letter_code
_entity_poly.pdbx_strand_id
1 'polypeptide(L)'
;MKNKYNMTKEENIFFAKRKLVDNIYKSANLEGIAVTFADTYSFMNNVNTGNISIDDMLKLKGLKDAWEFVIESVDENLTIEYIKKVHFQIDM
;
A
#
# COMPACT_ATOMS: atom_id res chain seq x y z
N MET A 1 21.60 12.18 1.32
CA MET A 1 21.42 11.87 -0.12
C MET A 1 21.04 13.14 -0.85
N LYS A 2 21.56 13.37 -2.07
CA LYS A 2 21.12 14.49 -2.91
C LYS A 2 19.76 14.12 -3.54
N ASN A 3 18.79 15.03 -3.50
CA ASN A 3 17.49 14.81 -4.15
C ASN A 3 17.72 14.67 -5.67
N LYS A 4 17.50 13.46 -6.22
CA LYS A 4 17.77 13.17 -7.64
C LYS A 4 16.75 13.84 -8.56
N TYR A 5 15.50 13.95 -8.11
CA TYR A 5 14.37 14.38 -8.94
C TYR A 5 13.93 15.81 -8.66
N ASN A 6 14.48 16.46 -7.63
CA ASN A 6 14.13 17.81 -7.18
C ASN A 6 12.62 18.02 -6.98
N MET A 7 11.90 16.95 -6.63
CA MET A 7 10.46 17.01 -6.41
C MET A 7 10.14 17.64 -5.04
N THR A 8 9.08 18.44 -5.00
CA THR A 8 8.48 18.91 -3.76
C THR A 8 7.85 17.74 -3.00
N LYS A 9 7.50 17.97 -1.74
CA LYS A 9 6.82 16.95 -0.93
C LYS A 9 5.46 16.57 -1.52
N GLU A 10 4.69 17.55 -1.98
CA GLU A 10 3.38 17.33 -2.60
C GLU A 10 3.49 16.48 -3.87
N GLU A 11 4.49 16.77 -4.71
CA GLU A 11 4.77 15.98 -5.92
C GLU A 11 5.16 14.53 -5.56
N ASN A 12 5.95 14.33 -4.51
CA ASN A 12 6.32 13.00 -4.04
C ASN A 12 5.10 12.21 -3.53
N ILE A 13 4.24 12.85 -2.72
CA ILE A 13 3.00 12.24 -2.23
C ILE A 13 2.07 11.88 -3.39
N PHE A 14 1.91 12.78 -4.36
CA PHE A 14 1.11 12.53 -5.55
C PHE A 14 1.66 11.34 -6.36
N PHE A 15 2.97 11.29 -6.56
CA PHE A 15 3.62 10.17 -7.24
C PHE A 15 3.43 8.85 -6.49
N ALA A 16 3.57 8.85 -5.16
CA ALA A 16 3.35 7.68 -4.32
C ALA A 16 1.92 7.16 -4.45
N LYS A 17 0.91 8.04 -4.39
CA LYS A 17 -0.51 7.67 -4.58
C LYS A 17 -0.75 7.05 -5.95
N ARG A 18 -0.15 7.59 -7.02
CA ARG A 18 -0.25 7.01 -8.38
C ARG A 18 0.41 5.64 -8.50
N LYS A 19 1.39 5.33 -7.66
CA LYS A 19 2.08 4.03 -7.64
C LYS A 19 1.49 3.04 -6.66
N LEU A 20 0.44 3.41 -5.93
CA LEU A 20 -0.13 2.58 -4.88
C LEU A 20 -0.56 1.19 -5.37
N VAL A 21 -1.26 1.10 -6.50
CA VAL A 21 -1.66 -0.20 -7.08
C VAL A 21 -0.45 -1.09 -7.40
N ASP A 22 0.59 -0.51 -8.01
CA ASP A 22 1.83 -1.23 -8.36
C ASP A 22 2.59 -1.67 -7.10
N ASN A 23 2.63 -0.83 -6.06
CA ASN A 23 3.24 -1.16 -4.78
C ASN A 23 2.50 -2.29 -4.08
N ILE A 24 1.17 -2.23 -3.99
CA ILE A 24 0.34 -3.28 -3.37
C ILE A 24 0.48 -4.59 -4.13
N TYR A 25 0.44 -4.56 -5.47
CA TYR A 25 0.65 -5.75 -6.30
C TYR A 25 2.01 -6.42 -6.00
N LYS A 26 3.08 -5.64 -5.89
CA LYS A 26 4.42 -6.16 -5.57
C LYS A 26 4.52 -6.68 -4.14
N SER A 27 3.96 -5.95 -3.16
CA SER A 27 3.90 -6.39 -1.76
C SER A 27 3.12 -7.70 -1.62
N ALA A 28 1.97 -7.80 -2.27
CA ALA A 28 1.13 -9.00 -2.25
C ALA A 28 1.87 -10.23 -2.80
N ASN A 29 2.53 -10.09 -3.95
CA ASN A 29 3.33 -11.19 -4.50
C ASN A 29 4.54 -11.55 -3.62
N LEU A 30 5.15 -10.56 -2.96
CA LEU A 30 6.24 -10.80 -2.00
C LEU A 30 5.77 -11.61 -0.79
N GLU A 31 4.54 -11.37 -0.34
CA GLU A 31 3.90 -12.10 0.77
C GLU A 31 3.27 -13.44 0.34
N GLY A 32 3.37 -13.80 -0.95
CA GLY A 32 2.84 -15.06 -1.48
C GLY A 32 1.33 -15.05 -1.78
N ILE A 33 0.72 -13.86 -1.83
CA ILE A 33 -0.68 -13.70 -2.24
C ILE A 33 -0.75 -13.82 -3.77
N ALA A 34 -1.41 -14.87 -4.25
CA ALA A 34 -1.51 -15.16 -5.68
C ALA A 34 -2.53 -14.24 -6.37
N VAL A 35 -2.09 -13.05 -6.78
CA VAL A 35 -2.90 -12.07 -7.52
C VAL A 35 -2.20 -11.56 -8.77
N THR A 36 -2.99 -11.30 -9.81
CA THR A 36 -2.50 -10.57 -10.98
C THR A 36 -2.59 -9.06 -10.74
N PHE A 37 -1.89 -8.27 -11.56
CA PHE A 37 -2.03 -6.82 -11.53
C PHE A 37 -3.48 -6.37 -11.78
N ALA A 38 -4.22 -7.08 -12.65
CA ALA A 38 -5.62 -6.80 -12.94
C ALA A 38 -6.53 -7.08 -11.73
N ASP A 39 -6.26 -8.14 -10.97
CA ASP A 39 -6.97 -8.43 -9.73
C ASP A 39 -6.71 -7.33 -8.69
N THR A 40 -5.46 -6.93 -8.48
CA THR A 40 -5.12 -5.82 -7.57
C THR A 40 -5.78 -4.50 -8.01
N TYR A 41 -5.75 -4.18 -9.31
CA TYR A 41 -6.40 -2.98 -9.83
C TYR A 41 -7.92 -3.02 -9.59
N SER A 42 -8.57 -4.14 -9.86
CA SER A 42 -10.01 -4.33 -9.62
C SER A 42 -10.34 -4.15 -8.13
N PHE A 43 -9.58 -4.80 -7.25
CA PHE A 43 -9.71 -4.67 -5.80
C PHE A 43 -9.61 -3.21 -5.34
N MET A 44 -8.57 -2.49 -5.80
CA MET A 44 -8.36 -1.08 -5.45
C MET A 44 -9.48 -0.14 -5.93
N ASN A 45 -10.26 -0.57 -6.93
CA ASN A 45 -11.44 0.15 -7.44
C ASN A 45 -12.76 -0.41 -6.90
N ASN A 46 -12.74 -1.23 -5.84
CA ASN A 46 -13.90 -1.88 -5.24
C ASN A 46 -14.70 -2.75 -6.23
N VAL A 47 -14.03 -3.34 -7.22
CA VAL A 47 -14.62 -4.28 -8.18
C VAL A 47 -14.34 -5.71 -7.73
N ASN A 48 -15.39 -6.49 -7.49
CA ASN A 48 -15.28 -7.90 -7.14
C ASN A 48 -15.25 -8.76 -8.40
N THR A 49 -14.13 -9.44 -8.65
CA THR A 49 -13.94 -10.36 -9.78
C THR A 49 -14.22 -11.83 -9.40
N GLY A 50 -14.34 -12.15 -8.11
CA GLY A 50 -14.49 -13.52 -7.62
C GLY A 50 -13.21 -14.37 -7.68
N ASN A 51 -12.08 -13.80 -8.12
CA ASN A 51 -10.82 -14.54 -8.33
C ASN A 51 -9.96 -14.66 -7.07
N ILE A 52 -10.23 -13.85 -6.04
CA ILE A 52 -9.40 -13.73 -4.83
C ILE A 52 -10.16 -14.35 -3.66
N SER A 53 -9.46 -15.16 -2.86
CA SER A 53 -10.03 -15.71 -1.62
C SER A 53 -10.37 -14.61 -0.62
N ILE A 54 -11.30 -14.85 0.31
CA ILE A 54 -11.64 -13.87 1.35
C ILE A 54 -10.41 -13.53 2.20
N ASP A 55 -9.65 -14.54 2.60
CA ASP A 55 -8.45 -14.36 3.42
C ASP A 55 -7.40 -13.50 2.70
N ASP A 56 -7.20 -13.72 1.40
CA ASP A 56 -6.26 -12.91 0.62
C ASP A 56 -6.80 -11.51 0.34
N MET A 57 -8.11 -11.32 0.17
CA MET A 57 -8.71 -9.99 0.10
C MET A 57 -8.50 -9.19 1.40
N LEU A 58 -8.57 -9.83 2.57
CA LEU A 58 -8.30 -9.19 3.85
C LEU A 58 -6.82 -8.76 3.97
N LYS A 59 -5.88 -9.62 3.56
CA LYS A 59 -4.45 -9.24 3.53
C LYS A 59 -4.18 -8.08 2.57
N LEU A 60 -4.76 -8.12 1.37
CA LEU A 60 -4.65 -7.01 0.40
C LEU A 60 -5.21 -5.70 0.95
N LYS A 61 -6.32 -5.79 1.70
CA LYS A 61 -6.90 -4.64 2.40
C LYS A 61 -5.93 -4.11 3.45
N GLY A 62 -5.35 -4.97 4.28
CA GLY A 62 -4.37 -4.56 5.29
C GLY A 62 -3.14 -3.88 4.67
N LEU A 63 -2.63 -4.42 3.56
CA LEU A 63 -1.54 -3.80 2.78
C LEU A 63 -1.92 -2.41 2.25
N LYS A 64 -3.13 -2.27 1.71
CA LYS A 64 -3.66 -0.99 1.23
C LYS A 64 -3.72 0.02 2.37
N ASP A 65 -4.32 -0.34 3.49
CA ASP A 65 -4.54 0.55 4.63
C ASP A 65 -3.20 0.97 5.25
N ALA A 66 -2.22 0.05 5.34
CA ALA A 66 -0.87 0.37 5.79
C ALA A 66 -0.16 1.37 4.88
N TRP A 67 -0.23 1.19 3.56
CA TRP A 67 0.36 2.12 2.61
C TRP A 67 -0.30 3.50 2.63
N GLU A 68 -1.64 3.55 2.72
CA GLU A 68 -2.38 4.81 2.84
C GLU A 68 -2.00 5.54 4.12
N PHE A 69 -1.95 4.83 5.26
CA PHE A 69 -1.50 5.39 6.53
C PHE A 69 -0.09 5.99 6.40
N VAL A 70 0.87 5.28 5.81
CA VAL A 70 2.25 5.79 5.64
C VAL A 70 2.29 7.05 4.76
N ILE A 71 1.53 7.09 3.69
CA ILE A 71 1.49 8.25 2.78
C ILE A 71 0.86 9.46 3.48
N GLU A 72 -0.21 9.25 4.26
CA GLU A 72 -0.94 10.32 4.96
C GLU A 72 -0.19 10.85 6.17
N SER A 73 0.65 10.02 6.80
CA SER A 73 1.43 10.35 7.99
C SER A 73 2.91 10.60 7.72
N VAL A 74 3.28 10.91 6.47
CA VAL A 74 4.70 11.06 6.05
C VAL A 74 5.49 12.14 6.81
N ASP A 75 4.79 13.08 7.48
CA ASP A 75 5.39 14.11 8.34
C ASP A 75 5.65 13.64 9.78
N GLU A 76 5.09 12.51 10.17
CA GLU A 76 5.31 11.98 11.51
C GLU A 76 6.74 11.47 11.68
N ASN A 77 7.26 11.59 12.90
CA ASN A 77 8.58 11.07 13.22
C ASN A 77 8.56 9.54 13.21
N LEU A 78 9.56 8.95 12.56
CA LEU A 78 9.77 7.50 12.57
C LEU A 78 10.19 7.05 13.98
N THR A 79 9.22 6.54 14.72
CA THR A 79 9.38 5.99 16.07
C THR A 79 8.96 4.53 16.09
N ILE A 80 9.34 3.78 17.14
CA ILE A 80 8.85 2.41 17.34
C ILE A 80 7.32 2.39 17.44
N GLU A 81 6.72 3.40 18.06
CA GLU A 81 5.27 3.52 18.15
C GLU A 81 4.62 3.70 16.77
N TYR A 82 5.23 4.53 15.91
CA TYR A 82 4.80 4.68 14.53
C TYR A 82 4.85 3.35 13.76
N ILE A 83 5.95 2.60 13.87
CA ILE A 83 6.11 1.29 13.22
C ILE A 83 5.03 0.30 13.69
N LYS A 84 4.69 0.29 14.98
CA LYS A 84 3.60 -0.53 15.51
C LYS A 84 2.24 -0.14 14.91
N LYS A 85 1.97 1.15 14.74
CA LYS A 85 0.73 1.62 14.10
C LYS A 85 0.63 1.17 12.64
N VAL A 86 1.74 1.20 11.89
CA VAL A 86 1.80 0.68 10.52
C VAL A 86 1.50 -0.81 10.51
N HIS A 87 2.18 -1.59 11.36
CA HIS A 87 1.97 -3.03 11.46
C HIS A 87 0.51 -3.39 11.84
N PHE A 88 -0.09 -2.62 12.74
CA PHE A 88 -1.48 -2.77 13.14
C PHE A 88 -2.48 -2.58 11.98
N GLN A 89 -2.13 -1.80 10.94
CA GLN A 89 -3.00 -1.69 9.75
C GLN A 89 -3.04 -2.99 8.93
N ILE A 90 -1.98 -3.82 9.00
CA ILE A 90 -1.88 -5.08 8.24
C ILE A 90 -2.58 -6.21 8.97
N ASP A 91 -2.46 -6.26 10.30
CA ASP A 91 -2.93 -7.36 11.14
C ASP A 91 -4.38 -7.20 11.65
N MET A 92 -5.11 -6.19 11.19
CA MET A 92 -6.51 -5.91 11.58
C MET A 92 -7.54 -6.68 10.75
#